data_AF-A0A7S3R061-F1
#
_entry.id   AF-A0A7S3R061-F1
#
_cell.length_a   1.000
_cell.length_b   1.000
_cell.length_c   1.000
_cell.angle_alpha   90.00
_cell.angle_beta   90.00
_cell.angle_gamma   90.00
#
_symmetry.space_group_name_H-M   'P 1'
#
loop_
_entity.id
_entity.type
_entity.pdbx_description
1 polymer ?
#
loop_
_entity_poly.entity_id
_entity_poly.type
_entity_poly.pdbx_seq_one_letter_code
_entity_poly.pdbx_strand_id
1 'polypeptide(L)'
;YQLPQQQQQQQGDQVQDGQEDGEQGENGSGEDDLGDEEGEEGQKREVSSHTLHQSRQDADLELMEAMRPHIVSGEPNTERKSTFQAHLAPVRSTDEVFAVVAILMENNKVRNATHNIMAYRIYMPEKSTFNQDCDDDGEACAGGRLLHMMQAADARDVVVVVTRWFGGVLLGPQRFALINNTARMLLEAQGYISKSSGTSAAKQAKSKGPQSKLGPKK
;
A
#
# COMPACT_ATOMS: atom_id res chain seq x y z
N TYR A 1 49.26 21.47 -26.35
CA TYR A 1 50.36 20.55 -25.96
C TYR A 1 50.07 20.13 -24.53
N GLN A 2 49.86 18.88 -24.14
CA GLN A 2 50.08 17.58 -24.77
C GLN A 2 49.24 16.56 -23.97
N LEU A 3 48.59 15.63 -24.65
CA LEU A 3 48.09 14.37 -24.06
C LEU A 3 49.26 13.56 -23.49
N PRO A 4 48.98 12.67 -22.52
CA PRO A 4 49.61 11.36 -22.51
C PRO A 4 48.59 10.22 -22.62
N GLN A 5 49.00 9.19 -23.36
CA GLN A 5 48.30 7.94 -23.64
C GLN A 5 48.50 6.88 -22.55
N GLN A 6 47.47 6.04 -22.41
CA GLN A 6 47.40 4.58 -22.17
C GLN A 6 48.45 3.86 -21.30
N GLN A 7 47.94 3.01 -20.40
CA GLN A 7 48.34 1.60 -20.39
C GLN A 7 47.20 0.68 -19.91
N GLN A 8 47.11 -0.48 -20.56
CA GLN A 8 46.10 -1.53 -20.46
C GLN A 8 46.61 -2.65 -19.54
N GLN A 9 45.74 -3.25 -18.73
CA GLN A 9 46.01 -4.58 -18.16
C GLN A 9 44.72 -5.40 -18.05
N GLN A 10 44.75 -6.54 -18.74
CA GLN A 10 43.76 -7.62 -18.70
C GLN A 10 44.15 -8.58 -17.57
N GLN A 11 43.16 -9.09 -16.83
CA GLN A 11 43.25 -10.35 -16.11
C GLN A 11 42.02 -11.17 -16.47
N GLY A 12 42.27 -12.32 -17.09
CA GLY A 12 41.27 -13.34 -17.37
C GLY A 12 41.12 -14.25 -16.15
N ASP A 13 39.90 -14.72 -15.93
CA ASP A 13 39.60 -15.76 -14.97
C ASP A 13 39.00 -16.96 -15.72
N GLN A 14 39.60 -18.12 -15.47
CA GLN A 14 39.21 -19.43 -15.99
C GLN A 14 38.42 -20.17 -14.91
N VAL A 15 37.30 -20.80 -15.27
CA VAL A 15 36.68 -21.92 -14.52
C VAL A 15 35.83 -22.69 -15.55
N GLN A 16 36.38 -23.73 -16.18
CA GLN A 16 36.28 -25.16 -15.85
C GLN A 16 34.85 -25.73 -15.88
N ASP A 17 34.50 -26.27 -17.04
CA ASP A 17 33.40 -27.22 -17.26
C ASP A 17 33.77 -28.58 -16.64
N GLY A 18 32.92 -29.08 -15.73
CA GLY A 18 32.98 -30.43 -15.20
C GLY A 18 31.83 -31.27 -15.75
N GLN A 19 32.16 -32.26 -16.57
CA GLN A 19 31.31 -33.39 -16.96
C GLN A 19 31.24 -34.39 -15.79
N GLU A 20 30.05 -34.93 -15.52
CA GLU A 20 29.91 -36.25 -14.86
C GLU A 20 28.85 -37.07 -15.61
N ASP A 21 29.26 -38.31 -15.89
CA ASP A 21 28.57 -39.32 -16.67
C ASP A 21 27.67 -40.21 -15.80
N GLY A 22 26.58 -40.71 -16.42
CA GLY A 22 26.11 -42.10 -16.35
C GLY A 22 25.60 -42.71 -15.03
N GLU A 23 24.37 -43.23 -15.03
CA GLU A 23 24.14 -44.70 -15.09
C GLU A 23 22.65 -45.06 -15.19
N GLN A 24 22.41 -46.19 -15.87
CA GLN A 24 21.12 -46.82 -16.13
C GLN A 24 20.78 -47.81 -15.01
N GLY A 25 19.49 -48.04 -14.75
CA GLY A 25 19.02 -49.12 -13.90
C GLY A 25 17.55 -49.46 -14.17
N GLU A 26 17.33 -50.56 -14.88
CA GLU A 26 16.03 -51.23 -15.06
C GLU A 26 15.67 -52.14 -13.87
N ASN A 27 14.39 -52.54 -13.85
CA ASN A 27 13.76 -53.72 -13.24
C ASN A 27 13.14 -53.60 -11.84
N GLY A 28 11.90 -54.09 -11.73
CA GLY A 28 11.31 -54.44 -10.43
C GLY A 28 9.78 -54.52 -10.39
N SER A 29 9.19 -55.51 -11.07
CA SER A 29 7.84 -56.01 -10.79
C SER A 29 7.74 -56.59 -9.37
N GLY A 30 6.66 -56.27 -8.65
CA GLY A 30 6.31 -56.91 -7.38
C GLY A 30 4.80 -56.80 -7.14
N GLU A 31 4.10 -57.88 -7.45
CA GLU A 31 2.78 -58.21 -6.90
C GLU A 31 2.95 -58.75 -5.45
N ASP A 32 1.83 -58.87 -4.74
CA ASP A 32 1.62 -59.50 -3.42
C ASP A 32 1.51 -58.52 -2.23
N ASP A 33 0.29 -58.31 -1.70
CA ASP A 33 -0.24 -59.12 -0.57
C ASP A 33 -1.45 -58.44 0.10
N LEU A 34 -2.42 -59.27 0.48
CA LEU A 34 -3.71 -58.93 1.07
C LEU A 34 -3.55 -58.62 2.58
N GLY A 35 -4.16 -57.52 3.03
CA GLY A 35 -4.35 -57.24 4.44
C GLY A 35 -5.72 -56.60 4.68
N ASP A 36 -6.68 -57.43 5.09
CA ASP A 36 -7.95 -57.00 5.68
C ASP A 36 -7.66 -56.31 7.03
N GLU A 37 -8.05 -55.04 7.17
CA GLU A 37 -8.43 -54.48 8.47
C GLU A 37 -9.66 -53.58 8.32
N GLU A 38 -10.74 -54.02 8.96
CA GLU A 38 -12.00 -53.29 9.12
C GLU A 38 -11.83 -52.05 10.00
N GLY A 39 -12.61 -51.00 9.72
CA GLY A 39 -13.04 -50.03 10.73
C GLY A 39 -12.62 -48.58 10.48
N GLU A 40 -13.51 -47.82 9.83
CA GLU A 40 -14.20 -46.65 10.38
C GLU A 40 -14.72 -45.77 9.21
N GLU A 41 -16.03 -45.77 9.02
CA GLU A 41 -16.74 -44.89 8.09
C GLU A 41 -16.65 -43.42 8.56
N GLY A 42 -15.51 -42.80 8.29
CA GLY A 42 -15.39 -41.34 8.25
C GLY A 42 -15.76 -40.86 6.85
N GLN A 43 -17.02 -40.51 6.64
CA GLN A 43 -17.53 -39.91 5.40
C GLN A 43 -16.86 -38.53 5.17
N LYS A 44 -15.63 -38.53 4.63
CA LYS A 44 -14.95 -37.33 4.15
C LYS A 44 -15.70 -36.84 2.92
N ARG A 45 -16.56 -35.84 3.11
CA ARG A 45 -17.20 -35.12 2.01
C ARG A 45 -16.11 -34.36 1.26
N GLU A 46 -15.64 -34.92 0.14
CA GLU A 46 -14.82 -34.17 -0.80
C GLU A 46 -15.68 -33.07 -1.42
N VAL A 47 -15.56 -31.86 -0.88
CA VAL A 47 -16.20 -30.69 -1.47
C VAL A 47 -15.43 -30.36 -2.75
N SER A 48 -16.11 -30.46 -3.89
CA SER A 48 -15.52 -30.16 -5.20
C SER A 48 -14.87 -28.77 -5.21
N SER A 49 -13.69 -28.66 -5.81
CA SER A 49 -12.96 -27.39 -6.03
C SER A 49 -13.84 -26.30 -6.65
N HIS A 50 -14.78 -26.70 -7.52
CA HIS A 50 -15.75 -25.78 -8.13
C HIS A 50 -16.70 -25.16 -7.08
N THR A 51 -17.17 -25.93 -6.12
CA THR A 51 -18.08 -25.45 -5.06
C THR A 51 -17.36 -24.50 -4.11
N LEU A 52 -16.11 -24.80 -3.75
CA LEU A 52 -15.28 -23.92 -2.91
C LEU A 52 -14.96 -22.59 -3.60
N HIS A 53 -14.69 -22.62 -4.91
CA HIS A 53 -14.43 -21.41 -5.69
C HIS A 53 -15.68 -20.52 -5.78
N GLN A 54 -16.85 -21.11 -6.04
CA GLN A 54 -18.13 -20.39 -6.08
C GLN A 54 -18.42 -19.70 -4.73
N SER A 55 -18.29 -20.43 -3.61
CA SER A 55 -18.56 -19.85 -2.29
C SER A 55 -17.64 -18.68 -1.93
N ARG A 56 -16.39 -18.70 -2.43
CA ARG A 56 -15.45 -17.61 -2.20
C ARG A 56 -15.82 -16.36 -3.01
N GLN A 57 -16.23 -16.54 -4.26
CA GLN A 57 -16.72 -15.44 -5.11
C GLN A 57 -17.95 -14.77 -4.52
N ASP A 58 -18.90 -15.55 -3.99
CA ASP A 58 -20.11 -15.01 -3.36
C ASP A 58 -19.76 -14.18 -2.12
N ALA A 59 -18.82 -14.66 -1.29
CA ALA A 59 -18.34 -13.93 -0.11
C ALA A 59 -17.60 -12.64 -0.48
N ASP A 60 -16.77 -12.66 -1.53
CA ASP A 60 -16.06 -11.47 -2.01
C ASP A 60 -17.05 -10.41 -2.52
N LEU A 61 -18.11 -10.83 -3.23
CA LEU A 61 -19.15 -9.93 -3.71
C LEU A 61 -19.97 -9.32 -2.57
N GLU A 62 -20.33 -10.10 -1.56
CA GLU A 62 -21.00 -9.63 -0.36
C GLU A 62 -20.14 -8.59 0.39
N LEU A 63 -18.84 -8.87 0.54
CA LEU A 63 -17.90 -7.94 1.14
C LEU A 63 -17.79 -6.64 0.35
N MET A 64 -17.71 -6.73 -0.99
CA MET A 64 -17.69 -5.54 -1.85
C MET A 64 -18.96 -4.70 -1.66
N GLU A 65 -20.14 -5.32 -1.61
CA GLU A 65 -21.39 -4.58 -1.41
C GLU A 65 -21.47 -3.93 -0.03
N ALA A 66 -20.95 -4.61 1.01
CA ALA A 66 -20.84 -4.05 2.35
C ALA A 66 -19.87 -2.84 2.42
N MET A 67 -18.79 -2.87 1.64
CA MET A 67 -17.78 -1.80 1.61
C MET A 67 -18.20 -0.59 0.77
N ARG A 68 -18.99 -0.79 -0.29
CA ARG A 68 -19.43 0.25 -1.23
C ARG A 68 -19.94 1.55 -0.60
N PRO A 69 -20.87 1.56 0.39
CA PRO A 69 -21.38 2.80 0.97
C PRO A 69 -20.35 3.56 1.83
N HIS A 70 -19.25 2.92 2.20
CA HIS A 70 -18.21 3.52 3.04
C HIS A 70 -17.10 4.21 2.23
N ILE A 71 -17.11 4.06 0.90
CA ILE A 71 -16.14 4.71 0.02
C ILE A 71 -16.52 6.16 -0.18
N VAL A 72 -15.63 7.06 0.25
CA VAL A 72 -15.76 8.49 0.07
C VAL A 72 -14.73 8.98 -0.93
N SER A 73 -15.16 9.75 -1.92
CA SER A 73 -14.30 10.39 -2.91
C SER A 73 -14.21 11.89 -2.65
N GLY A 74 -13.01 12.44 -2.69
CA GLY A 74 -12.77 13.87 -2.57
C GLY A 74 -12.98 14.62 -3.89
N GLU A 75 -12.95 15.95 -3.81
CA GLU A 75 -12.96 16.80 -5.00
C GLU A 75 -11.68 16.62 -5.82
N PRO A 76 -11.78 16.50 -7.16
CA PRO A 76 -10.61 16.46 -8.02
C PRO A 76 -9.80 17.76 -7.96
N ASN A 77 -8.47 17.63 -7.89
CA ASN A 77 -7.52 18.75 -7.99
C ASN A 77 -6.74 18.64 -9.30
N THR A 78 -6.80 19.68 -10.14
CA THR A 78 -6.07 19.73 -11.42
C THR A 78 -4.92 20.73 -11.35
N GLU A 79 -3.70 20.25 -11.61
CA GLU A 79 -2.49 21.06 -11.71
C GLU A 79 -1.74 20.74 -13.01
N ARG A 80 -1.40 21.78 -13.77
CA ARG A 80 -0.76 21.68 -15.11
C ARG A 80 -1.32 20.53 -15.97
N LYS A 81 -2.66 20.47 -16.08
CA LYS A 81 -3.45 19.45 -16.81
C LYS A 81 -3.48 18.04 -16.21
N SER A 82 -2.68 17.75 -15.19
CA SER A 82 -2.79 16.51 -14.45
C SER A 82 -3.86 16.64 -13.37
N THR A 83 -4.79 15.69 -13.32
CA THR A 83 -5.86 15.67 -12.31
C THR A 83 -5.59 14.58 -11.29
N PHE A 84 -5.84 14.88 -10.02
CA PHE A 84 -5.68 13.98 -8.88
C PHE A 84 -7.00 13.92 -8.12
N GLN A 85 -7.44 12.73 -7.74
CA GLN A 85 -8.60 12.53 -6.88
C GLN A 85 -8.27 11.50 -5.83
N ALA A 86 -8.55 11.81 -4.56
CA ALA A 86 -8.43 10.84 -3.49
C ALA A 86 -9.76 10.12 -3.26
N HIS A 87 -9.66 8.85 -2.93
CA HIS A 87 -10.73 7.98 -2.46
C HIS A 87 -10.26 7.37 -1.14
N LEU A 88 -11.16 7.22 -0.17
CA LEU A 88 -10.85 6.52 1.07
C LEU A 88 -12.03 5.70 1.55
N ALA A 89 -11.73 4.72 2.40
CA ALA A 89 -12.73 3.98 3.15
C ALA A 89 -12.12 3.51 4.49
N PRO A 90 -12.93 3.44 5.56
CA PRO A 90 -12.52 2.74 6.78
C PRO A 90 -12.27 1.27 6.46
N VAL A 91 -11.22 0.68 7.02
CA VAL A 91 -10.89 -0.74 6.83
C VAL A 91 -10.36 -1.37 8.10
N ARG A 92 -10.62 -2.67 8.27
CA ARG A 92 -10.23 -3.49 9.43
C ARG A 92 -9.47 -4.75 9.03
N SER A 93 -9.45 -5.10 7.74
CA SER A 93 -8.74 -6.24 7.20
C SER A 93 -8.15 -5.92 5.83
N THR A 94 -7.18 -6.72 5.39
CA THR A 94 -6.62 -6.59 4.04
C THR A 94 -7.65 -7.00 2.97
N ASP A 95 -8.59 -7.89 3.28
CA ASP A 95 -9.68 -8.25 2.35
C ASP A 95 -10.60 -7.05 2.08
N GLU A 96 -10.91 -6.24 3.11
CA GLU A 96 -11.66 -4.99 2.94
C GLU A 96 -10.88 -3.97 2.08
N VAL A 97 -9.55 -3.92 2.21
CA VAL A 97 -8.69 -3.07 1.35
C VAL A 97 -8.84 -3.49 -0.11
N PHE A 98 -8.73 -4.78 -0.40
CA PHE A 98 -8.87 -5.30 -1.77
C PHE A 98 -10.28 -5.10 -2.32
N ALA A 99 -11.31 -5.30 -1.50
CA ALA A 99 -12.70 -5.02 -1.88
C ALA A 99 -12.88 -3.54 -2.28
N VAL A 100 -12.34 -2.60 -1.49
CA VAL A 100 -12.40 -1.16 -1.82
C VAL A 100 -11.70 -0.84 -3.14
N VAL A 101 -10.50 -1.38 -3.36
CA VAL A 101 -9.79 -1.18 -4.63
C VAL A 101 -10.57 -1.78 -5.80
N ALA A 102 -11.13 -2.98 -5.65
CA ALA A 102 -11.94 -3.63 -6.67
C ALA A 102 -13.20 -2.80 -7.04
N ILE A 103 -13.91 -2.27 -6.03
CA ILE A 103 -15.09 -1.40 -6.25
C ILE A 103 -14.68 -0.14 -7.02
N LEU A 104 -13.54 0.49 -6.67
CA LEU A 104 -13.04 1.65 -7.39
C LEU A 104 -12.73 1.32 -8.86
N MET A 105 -12.20 0.12 -9.13
CA MET A 105 -11.93 -0.34 -10.50
C MET A 105 -13.20 -0.67 -11.30
N GLU A 106 -14.39 -0.75 -10.71
CA GLU A 106 -15.65 -0.83 -11.47
C GLU A 106 -15.94 0.46 -12.24
N ASN A 107 -15.45 1.60 -11.74
CA ASN A 107 -15.60 2.88 -12.41
C ASN A 107 -14.59 3.00 -13.57
N ASN A 108 -15.09 3.06 -14.79
CA ASN A 108 -14.27 3.20 -16.00
C ASN A 108 -13.32 4.40 -15.98
N LYS A 109 -13.66 5.51 -15.30
CA LYS A 109 -12.75 6.66 -15.20
C LYS A 109 -11.53 6.34 -14.34
N VAL A 110 -11.74 5.62 -13.24
CA VAL A 110 -10.68 5.22 -12.29
C VAL A 110 -9.85 4.09 -12.88
N ARG A 111 -10.49 3.06 -13.46
CA ARG A 111 -9.82 1.94 -14.14
C ARG A 111 -8.89 2.40 -15.27
N ASN A 112 -9.32 3.39 -16.05
CA ASN A 112 -8.54 3.93 -17.17
C ASN A 112 -7.65 5.12 -16.77
N ALA A 113 -7.49 5.38 -15.46
CA ALA A 113 -6.57 6.40 -14.99
C ALA A 113 -5.12 6.01 -15.30
N THR A 114 -4.22 6.98 -15.22
CA THR A 114 -2.79 6.71 -15.45
C THR A 114 -2.19 5.93 -14.29
N HIS A 115 -2.57 6.27 -13.06
CA HIS A 115 -2.12 5.61 -11.83
C HIS A 115 -3.22 5.65 -10.77
N ASN A 116 -3.36 4.58 -10.00
CA ASN A 116 -4.22 4.41 -8.83
C ASN A 116 -3.36 4.03 -7.61
N ILE A 117 -2.64 5.02 -7.10
CA ILE A 117 -1.66 4.85 -6.02
C ILE A 117 -2.39 4.54 -4.72
N MET A 118 -2.04 3.46 -4.01
CA MET A 118 -2.70 3.14 -2.74
C MET A 118 -1.76 3.01 -1.56
N ALA A 119 -2.29 3.30 -0.38
CA ALA A 119 -1.69 2.97 0.90
C ALA A 119 -2.80 2.72 1.93
N TYR A 120 -2.56 1.82 2.87
CA TYR A 120 -3.47 1.60 3.99
C TYR A 120 -2.72 1.41 5.30
N ARG A 121 -3.42 1.65 6.41
CA ARG A 121 -2.92 1.36 7.75
C ARG A 121 -4.06 0.81 8.59
N ILE A 122 -3.92 -0.41 9.09
CA ILE A 122 -4.87 -1.10 9.97
C ILE A 122 -4.18 -1.36 11.30
N TYR A 123 -4.74 -0.87 12.40
CA TYR A 123 -4.20 -1.12 13.72
C TYR A 123 -4.59 -2.52 14.20
N MET A 124 -3.62 -3.29 14.69
CA MET A 124 -3.79 -4.64 15.20
C MET A 124 -3.63 -4.62 16.73
N PRO A 125 -4.74 -4.55 17.51
CA PRO A 125 -4.67 -4.39 18.96
C PRO A 125 -3.92 -5.53 19.66
N GLU A 126 -4.08 -6.77 19.19
CA GLU A 126 -3.45 -7.96 19.79
C GLU A 126 -1.92 -7.92 19.76
N LYS A 127 -1.36 -7.31 18.71
CA LYS A 127 0.09 -7.22 18.50
C LYS A 127 0.63 -5.81 18.79
N SER A 128 -0.24 -4.86 19.16
CA SER A 128 0.08 -3.44 19.33
C SER A 128 0.89 -2.87 18.15
N THR A 129 0.57 -3.29 16.92
CA THR A 129 1.30 -2.95 15.70
C THR A 129 0.34 -2.59 14.56
N PHE A 130 0.87 -2.17 13.42
CA PHE A 130 0.09 -1.90 12.21
C PHE A 130 0.30 -2.97 11.15
N ASN A 131 -0.80 -3.46 10.57
CA ASN A 131 -0.80 -4.08 9.26
C ASN A 131 -0.96 -2.95 8.23
N GLN A 132 0.06 -2.72 7.41
CA GLN A 132 0.12 -1.58 6.51
C GLN A 132 0.97 -1.93 5.29
N ASP A 133 0.54 -1.45 4.12
CA ASP A 133 1.24 -1.66 2.86
C ASP A 133 0.88 -0.53 1.86
N CYS A 134 1.54 -0.51 0.71
CA CYS A 134 1.30 0.46 -0.36
C CYS A 134 1.64 -0.09 -1.75
N ASP A 135 1.01 0.50 -2.77
CA ASP A 135 1.31 0.27 -4.18
C ASP A 135 1.46 1.60 -4.91
N ASP A 136 2.49 1.68 -5.75
CA ASP A 136 2.79 2.84 -6.58
C ASP A 136 1.91 2.88 -7.85
N ASP A 137 1.36 1.74 -8.30
CA ASP A 137 0.69 1.57 -9.59
C ASP A 137 1.45 2.22 -10.77
N GLY A 138 2.77 2.01 -10.81
CA GLY A 138 3.66 2.59 -11.84
C GLY A 138 4.10 4.04 -11.60
N GLU A 139 3.53 4.75 -10.62
CA GLU A 139 4.00 6.07 -10.19
C GLU A 139 5.16 5.94 -9.19
N ALA A 140 6.36 5.63 -9.68
CA ALA A 140 7.50 5.26 -8.86
C ALA A 140 7.70 6.10 -7.57
N CYS A 141 7.74 5.41 -6.43
CA CYS A 141 7.86 5.90 -5.06
C CYS A 141 6.66 6.67 -4.49
N ALA A 142 5.53 6.74 -5.17
CA ALA A 142 4.37 7.51 -4.70
C ALA A 142 3.62 6.84 -3.54
N GLY A 143 3.38 5.53 -3.60
CA GLY A 143 2.72 4.72 -2.57
C GLY A 143 3.50 4.75 -1.26
N GLY A 144 4.81 4.54 -1.31
CA GLY A 144 5.65 4.64 -0.11
C GLY A 144 5.64 6.03 0.54
N ARG A 145 5.61 7.09 -0.29
CA ARG A 145 5.49 8.49 0.20
C ARG A 145 4.11 8.80 0.77
N LEU A 146 3.07 8.20 0.21
CA LEU A 146 1.69 8.30 0.68
C LEU A 146 1.54 7.60 2.04
N LEU A 147 2.04 6.36 2.15
CA LEU A 147 2.06 5.62 3.40
C LEU A 147 2.84 6.37 4.50
N HIS A 148 4.02 6.90 4.16
CA HIS A 148 4.80 7.70 5.10
C HIS A 148 4.03 8.94 5.60
N MET A 149 3.30 9.61 4.71
CA MET A 149 2.45 10.75 5.07
C MET A 149 1.34 10.32 6.04
N MET A 150 0.67 9.19 5.79
CA MET A 150 -0.35 8.63 6.67
C MET A 150 0.21 8.25 8.04
N GLN A 151 1.42 7.68 8.09
CA GLN A 151 2.13 7.39 9.35
C GLN A 151 2.42 8.67 10.13
N ALA A 152 2.98 9.69 9.47
CA ALA A 152 3.32 10.96 10.11
C ALA A 152 2.09 11.73 10.62
N ALA A 153 0.94 11.56 9.96
CA ALA A 153 -0.34 12.14 10.37
C ALA A 153 -1.15 11.26 11.34
N ASP A 154 -0.64 10.08 11.69
CA ASP A 154 -1.29 9.05 12.51
C ASP A 154 -2.70 8.65 12.01
N ALA A 155 -2.87 8.55 10.68
CA ALA A 155 -4.10 8.01 10.09
C ALA A 155 -4.19 6.50 10.33
N ARG A 156 -5.27 6.01 10.94
CA ARG A 156 -5.45 4.60 11.29
C ARG A 156 -6.77 4.07 10.72
N ASP A 157 -6.80 2.75 10.54
CA ASP A 157 -7.97 1.96 10.11
C ASP A 157 -8.61 2.49 8.83
N VAL A 158 -7.77 2.84 7.85
CA VAL A 158 -8.18 3.50 6.61
C VAL A 158 -7.28 3.10 5.44
N VAL A 159 -7.91 2.88 4.28
CA VAL A 159 -7.26 2.80 2.97
C VAL A 159 -7.45 4.11 2.23
N VAL A 160 -6.41 4.57 1.55
CA VAL A 160 -6.47 5.71 0.64
C VAL A 160 -5.97 5.29 -0.73
N VAL A 161 -6.75 5.60 -1.76
CA VAL A 161 -6.36 5.47 -3.17
C VAL A 161 -6.34 6.87 -3.78
N VAL A 162 -5.21 7.27 -4.36
CA VAL A 162 -5.11 8.52 -5.12
C VAL A 162 -5.02 8.20 -6.60
N THR A 163 -6.10 8.49 -7.31
CA THR A 163 -6.19 8.33 -8.75
C THR A 163 -5.61 9.56 -9.45
N ARG A 164 -4.67 9.33 -10.37
CA ARG A 164 -4.05 10.36 -11.21
C ARG A 164 -4.38 10.14 -12.67
N TRP A 165 -4.85 11.19 -13.33
CA TRP A 165 -4.95 11.28 -14.80
C TRP A 165 -3.84 12.20 -15.32
N PHE A 166 -2.95 11.66 -16.14
CA PHE A 166 -1.85 12.42 -16.74
C PHE A 166 -2.33 13.36 -17.84
N GLY A 167 -1.97 14.64 -17.73
CA GLY A 167 -2.39 15.69 -18.67
C GLY A 167 -1.45 15.98 -19.82
N GLY A 168 -0.43 15.14 -20.05
CA GLY A 168 0.59 15.36 -21.08
C GLY A 168 1.75 16.27 -20.66
N VAL A 169 1.78 16.76 -19.42
CA VAL A 169 2.86 17.64 -18.91
C VAL A 169 3.55 17.00 -17.71
N LEU A 170 4.85 16.77 -17.83
CA LEU A 170 5.65 16.22 -16.74
C LEU A 170 5.75 17.22 -15.58
N LEU A 171 5.25 16.80 -14.42
CA LEU A 171 5.29 17.57 -13.18
C LEU A 171 6.61 17.40 -12.41
N GLY A 172 7.41 16.38 -12.75
CA GLY A 172 8.61 16.04 -12.00
C GLY A 172 8.29 15.70 -10.54
N PRO A 173 9.16 16.04 -9.57
CA PRO A 173 8.93 15.75 -8.16
C PRO A 173 7.67 16.39 -7.55
N GLN A 174 7.15 17.48 -8.15
CA GLN A 174 5.98 18.21 -7.64
C GLN A 174 4.73 17.33 -7.53
N ARG A 175 4.58 16.32 -8.39
CA ARG A 175 3.44 15.40 -8.35
C ARG A 175 3.29 14.67 -7.02
N PHE A 176 4.38 14.34 -6.34
CA PHE A 176 4.32 13.65 -5.05
C PHE A 176 3.71 14.54 -3.97
N ALA A 177 3.99 15.85 -4.01
CA ALA A 177 3.36 16.81 -3.12
C ALA A 177 1.86 16.92 -3.40
N LEU A 178 1.45 16.92 -4.68
CA LEU A 178 0.03 16.94 -5.07
C LEU A 178 -0.71 15.67 -4.64
N ILE A 179 -0.11 14.49 -4.81
CA ILE A 179 -0.66 13.20 -4.35
C ILE A 179 -0.90 13.24 -2.84
N ASN A 180 0.13 13.57 -2.06
CA ASN A 180 0.04 13.61 -0.60
C ASN A 180 -0.93 14.68 -0.11
N ASN A 181 -0.96 15.85 -0.74
CA ASN A 181 -1.88 16.93 -0.35
C ASN A 181 -3.34 16.56 -0.66
N THR A 182 -3.60 15.92 -1.80
CA THR A 182 -4.94 15.47 -2.19
C THR A 182 -5.47 14.43 -1.20
N ALA A 183 -4.63 13.46 -0.81
CA ALA A 183 -4.96 12.49 0.23
C ALA A 183 -5.20 13.15 1.60
N ARG A 184 -4.29 14.04 2.02
CA ARG A 184 -4.38 14.76 3.30
C ARG A 184 -5.67 15.55 3.42
N MET A 185 -6.04 16.30 2.38
CA MET A 185 -7.28 17.07 2.36
C MET A 185 -8.50 16.20 2.65
N LEU A 186 -8.59 15.02 2.02
CA LEU A 186 -9.72 14.13 2.23
C LEU A 186 -9.69 13.48 3.62
N LEU A 187 -8.52 13.05 4.09
CA LEU A 187 -8.35 12.51 5.44
C LEU A 187 -8.72 13.54 6.53
N GLU A 188 -8.33 14.80 6.37
CA GLU A 188 -8.71 15.90 7.26
C GLU A 188 -10.22 16.18 7.21
N ALA A 189 -10.81 16.18 6.00
CA ALA A 189 -12.24 16.40 5.82
C ALA A 189 -13.11 15.30 6.45
N GLN A 190 -12.63 14.04 6.42
CA GLN A 190 -13.30 12.89 7.01
C GLN A 190 -12.90 12.62 8.47
N GLY A 191 -12.02 13.45 9.06
CA GLY A 191 -11.66 13.39 10.48
C GLY A 191 -10.68 12.28 10.86
N TYR A 192 -9.98 11.65 9.91
CA TYR A 192 -8.95 10.63 10.18
C TYR A 192 -7.66 11.24 10.71
N ILE A 193 -7.41 12.51 10.41
CA ILE A 193 -6.22 13.24 10.87
C ILE A 193 -6.60 14.64 11.34
N SER A 194 -5.87 15.16 12.31
CA SER A 194 -6.07 16.53 12.78
C SER A 194 -5.68 17.53 11.70
N LYS A 195 -6.47 18.61 11.55
CA LYS A 195 -6.11 19.73 10.68
C LYS A 195 -4.76 20.27 11.11
N SER A 196 -3.77 20.17 10.23
CA SER A 196 -2.48 20.79 10.50
C SER A 196 -2.70 22.31 10.55
N SER A 197 -2.66 22.89 11.76
CA SER A 197 -2.56 24.34 11.90
C SER A 197 -1.24 24.72 11.25
N GLY A 198 -1.28 25.23 10.02
CA GLY A 198 -0.11 25.67 9.29
C GLY A 198 0.78 26.47 10.24
N THR A 199 2.08 26.16 10.23
CA THR A 199 3.12 26.85 10.98
C THR A 199 2.99 28.36 10.79
N SER A 200 2.26 29.00 11.72
CA SER A 200 2.36 30.43 11.94
C SER A 200 3.75 30.63 12.53
N ALA A 201 4.58 31.35 11.78
CA ALA A 201 5.91 31.75 12.19
C ALA A 201 5.92 32.18 13.66
N ALA A 202 6.80 31.55 14.44
CA ALA A 202 7.04 31.88 15.83
C ALA A 202 7.36 33.38 15.96
N LYS A 203 6.42 34.15 16.50
CA LYS A 203 6.71 35.45 17.11
C LYS A 203 6.54 35.28 18.61
N GLN A 204 7.66 35.01 19.28
CA GLN A 204 7.81 35.05 20.73
C GLN A 204 7.18 36.33 21.28
N ALA A 205 6.01 36.20 21.92
CA ALA A 205 5.50 37.22 22.82
C ALA A 205 6.33 37.14 24.12
N LYS A 206 7.27 38.08 24.29
CA LYS A 206 7.92 38.33 25.58
C LYS A 206 6.85 38.83 26.57
N SER A 207 6.47 37.97 27.51
CA SER A 207 5.71 38.38 28.69
C SER A 207 6.62 39.24 29.59
N LYS A 208 6.36 40.55 29.65
CA LYS A 208 6.85 41.40 30.74
C LYS A 208 5.82 41.31 31.87
N GLY A 209 6.17 40.59 32.94
CA GLY A 209 5.39 40.57 34.18
C GLY A 209 5.40 41.94 34.87
N PRO A 210 4.33 42.31 35.59
CA PRO A 210 4.23 43.60 36.26
C PRO A 210 5.09 43.63 37.54
N GLN A 211 5.91 44.67 37.69
CA GLN A 211 6.68 44.95 38.91
C GLN A 211 5.75 45.44 40.02
N SER A 212 5.70 44.72 41.15
CA SER A 212 5.14 45.21 42.40
C SER A 212 6.14 46.14 43.10
N LYS A 213 5.75 47.40 43.29
CA LYS A 213 6.45 48.35 44.17
C LYS A 213 5.72 48.40 45.52
N LEU A 214 6.28 47.73 46.52
CA LEU A 214 5.97 47.94 47.94
C LEU A 214 7.14 48.71 48.55
N GLY A 215 6.95 50.01 48.77
CA GLY A 215 7.89 50.85 49.52
C GLY A 215 7.68 50.74 51.03
N PRO A 216 8.71 50.95 51.86
CA PRO A 216 8.62 50.77 53.30
C PRO A 216 7.92 51.96 53.98
N LYS A 217 7.08 51.65 54.97
CA LYS A 217 6.49 52.63 55.90
C LYS A 217 7.58 53.20 56.80
N LYS A 218 7.63 54.53 56.90
CA LYS A 218 8.14 55.28 58.05
C LYS A 218 7.10 56.33 58.41
#